data_AF-A0A1M3GLC7-F1
#
_entry.id   AF-A0A1M3GLC7-F1
#
_cell.length_a   1.000
_cell.length_b   1.000
_cell.length_c   1.000
_cell.angle_alpha   90.00
_cell.angle_beta   90.00
_cell.angle_gamma   90.00
#
_symmetry.space_group_name_H-M   'P 1'
#
loop_
_entity.id
_entity.type
_entity.pdbx_description
1 polymer ?
#
loop_
_entity_poly.entity_id
_entity_poly.type
_entity_poly.pdbx_seq_one_letter_code
_entity_poly.pdbx_strand_id
1 'polypeptide(L)'
;MHFQRPALSGPLQVAWHIILVVFGWALFGGFWWAVLQQGSNSLSRIVWLLATALVVLPVITLYWVMHNRGIYNRKGPRRQVQVVDAPYMRDWAGRPVRADFDALRQARLITIRSTADEKLFLARPESVEPYPEAAWR
;
A
#
# COMPACT_ATOMS: atom_id res chain seq x y z
N MET A 1 12.57 15.70 -9.30
CA MET A 1 11.51 14.99 -10.05
C MET A 1 10.16 15.43 -9.51
N HIS A 2 9.35 16.13 -10.29
CA HIS A 2 8.02 16.59 -9.85
C HIS A 2 7.00 15.46 -9.98
N PHE A 3 6.46 15.00 -8.85
CA PHE A 3 5.31 14.10 -8.83
C PHE A 3 4.07 14.86 -9.32
N GLN A 4 3.75 14.75 -10.61
CA GLN A 4 2.43 15.13 -11.09
C GLN A 4 1.43 14.10 -10.59
N ARG A 5 0.66 14.47 -9.54
CA ARG A 5 -0.55 13.73 -9.18
C ARG A 5 -1.44 13.68 -10.44
N PRO A 6 -2.11 12.55 -10.75
CA PRO A 6 -3.04 12.50 -11.86
C PRO A 6 -4.10 13.57 -11.63
N ALA A 7 -4.01 14.67 -12.40
CA ALA A 7 -5.00 15.72 -12.39
C ALA A 7 -6.32 15.12 -12.89
N LEU A 8 -7.43 15.48 -12.26
CA LEU A 8 -8.76 15.10 -12.72
C LEU A 8 -8.86 15.47 -14.21
N SER A 9 -9.01 14.45 -15.05
CA SER A 9 -8.73 14.47 -16.49
C SER A 9 -9.69 15.34 -17.33
N GLY A 10 -10.72 15.92 -16.70
CA GLY A 10 -11.65 16.84 -17.36
C GLY A 10 -12.65 17.53 -16.41
N PRO A 11 -13.27 18.64 -16.86
CA PRO A 11 -14.16 19.47 -16.05
C PRO A 11 -15.40 18.72 -15.54
N LEU A 12 -15.91 17.77 -16.32
CA LEU A 12 -17.03 16.89 -15.91
C LEU A 12 -16.65 16.00 -14.71
N GLN A 13 -15.42 15.49 -14.69
CA GLN A 13 -14.94 14.64 -13.61
C GLN A 13 -14.75 15.46 -12.32
N VAL A 14 -14.29 16.71 -12.45
CA VAL A 14 -14.20 17.65 -11.33
C VAL A 14 -15.59 17.99 -10.78
N ALA A 15 -16.55 18.31 -11.65
CA ALA A 15 -17.92 18.60 -11.25
C ALA A 15 -18.57 17.42 -10.50
N TRP A 16 -18.42 16.21 -11.04
CA TRP A 16 -18.90 14.99 -10.37
C TRP A 16 -18.24 14.77 -9.01
N HIS A 17 -16.93 15.02 -8.91
CA HIS A 17 -16.20 14.93 -7.67
C HIS A 17 -16.70 15.92 -6.62
N ILE A 18 -16.93 17.19 -7.02
CA ILE A 18 -17.48 18.23 -6.13
C ILE A 18 -18.87 17.82 -5.65
N ILE A 19 -19.75 17.35 -6.54
CA ILE A 19 -21.09 16.88 -6.18
C ILE A 19 -21.02 15.76 -5.14
N LEU A 20 -20.16 14.75 -5.35
CA LEU A 20 -19.99 13.66 -4.41
C LEU A 20 -19.46 14.12 -3.05
N VAL A 21 -18.50 15.05 -3.04
CA VAL A 21 -17.94 15.61 -1.79
C VAL A 21 -19.01 16.40 -1.04
N VAL A 22 -19.73 17.30 -1.71
CA VAL A 22 -20.82 18.10 -1.12
C VAL A 22 -21.91 17.19 -0.59
N PHE A 23 -22.33 16.18 -1.38
CA PHE A 23 -23.32 15.21 -0.97
C PHE A 23 -22.87 14.42 0.27
N GLY A 24 -21.61 13.95 0.30
CA GLY A 24 -21.05 13.25 1.44
C GLY A 24 -21.03 14.09 2.72
N TRP A 25 -20.65 15.38 2.60
CA TRP A 25 -20.69 16.32 3.73
C TRP A 25 -22.11 16.62 4.20
N ALA A 26 -23.07 16.80 3.28
CA ALA A 26 -24.47 17.00 3.63
C ALA A 26 -25.05 15.78 4.35
N LEU A 27 -24.74 14.57 3.88
CA LEU A 27 -25.16 13.33 4.51
C LEU A 27 -24.56 13.22 5.92
N PHE A 28 -23.26 13.43 6.05
CA PHE A 28 -22.54 13.40 7.33
C PHE A 28 -23.10 14.42 8.31
N GLY A 29 -23.23 15.68 7.90
CA GLY A 29 -23.78 16.76 8.70
C GLY A 29 -25.23 16.48 9.11
N GLY A 30 -26.05 15.95 8.20
CA GLY A 30 -27.44 15.56 8.48
C GLY A 30 -27.55 14.43 9.50
N PHE A 31 -26.72 13.39 9.37
CA PHE A 31 -26.66 12.30 10.36
C PHE A 31 -26.16 12.80 11.72
N TRP A 32 -25.11 13.62 11.76
CA TRP A 32 -24.62 14.23 13.00
C TRP A 32 -25.63 15.16 13.64
N TRP A 33 -26.34 15.96 12.85
CA TRP A 33 -27.43 16.80 13.35
C TRP A 33 -28.55 15.95 13.96
N ALA A 34 -28.92 14.84 13.31
CA ALA A 34 -29.90 13.89 13.84
C ALA A 34 -29.45 13.21 15.15
N VAL A 35 -28.14 13.00 15.34
CA VAL A 35 -27.53 12.50 16.58
C VAL A 35 -27.46 13.57 17.66
N LEU A 36 -27.17 14.83 17.32
CA LEU A 36 -27.09 15.93 18.29
C LEU A 36 -28.47 16.35 18.81
N GLN A 37 -29.51 16.26 17.98
CA GLN A 37 -30.90 16.52 18.35
C GLN A 37 -31.52 15.40 19.22
N GLN A 38 -30.74 14.40 19.62
CA GLN A 38 -31.22 13.23 20.32
C GLN A 38 -31.14 13.42 21.85
N GLY A 39 -32.32 13.46 22.48
CA GLY A 39 -32.47 13.23 23.92
C GLY A 39 -32.27 11.75 24.28
N SER A 40 -32.92 11.26 25.35
CA SER A 40 -32.86 9.84 25.79
C SER A 40 -32.95 8.85 24.61
N ASN A 41 -31.87 8.13 24.34
CA ASN A 41 -31.76 7.24 23.19
C ASN A 41 -32.68 6.02 23.32
N SER A 42 -33.69 5.93 22.46
CA SER A 42 -34.56 4.75 22.36
C SER A 42 -33.83 3.60 21.69
N LEU A 43 -33.94 2.40 22.27
CA LEU A 43 -33.34 1.15 21.77
C LEU A 43 -33.67 0.90 20.29
N SER A 44 -34.88 1.26 19.84
CA SER A 44 -35.31 1.08 18.46
C SER A 44 -34.48 1.87 17.44
N ARG A 45 -33.97 3.05 17.80
CA ARG A 45 -33.12 3.86 16.92
C ARG A 45 -31.69 3.32 16.82
N ILE A 46 -31.16 2.79 17.93
CA ILE A 46 -29.86 2.09 17.93
C ILE A 46 -29.94 0.85 17.05
N VAL A 47 -31.03 0.08 17.17
CA VAL A 47 -31.29 -1.10 16.33
C VAL A 47 -31.34 -0.70 14.85
N TRP A 48 -32.06 0.38 14.50
CA TRP A 48 -32.09 0.88 13.14
C TRP A 48 -30.72 1.33 12.63
N LEU A 49 -29.96 2.10 13.42
CA LEU A 49 -28.61 2.52 13.05
C LEU A 49 -27.71 1.31 12.75
N LEU A 50 -27.72 0.32 13.64
CA LEU A 50 -26.93 -0.90 13.49
C LEU A 50 -27.38 -1.72 12.29
N ALA A 51 -28.69 -1.92 12.11
CA ALA A 51 -29.24 -2.65 10.97
C ALA A 51 -28.88 -1.98 9.64
N THR A 52 -29.00 -0.65 9.56
CA THR A 52 -28.62 0.10 8.36
C THR A 52 -27.12 0.01 8.12
N ALA A 53 -26.27 0.17 9.13
CA ALA A 53 -24.82 0.04 8.97
C ALA A 53 -24.43 -1.39 8.52
N LEU A 54 -25.06 -2.41 9.10
CA LEU A 54 -24.83 -3.81 8.77
C LEU A 54 -25.22 -4.16 7.32
N VAL A 55 -26.15 -3.44 6.71
CA VAL A 55 -26.53 -3.64 5.31
C VAL A 55 -25.72 -2.75 4.37
N VAL A 56 -25.64 -1.45 4.68
CA VAL A 56 -25.05 -0.45 3.79
C VAL A 56 -23.54 -0.67 3.63
N LEU A 57 -22.81 -0.94 4.72
CA LEU A 57 -21.35 -1.09 4.65
C LEU A 57 -20.94 -2.32 3.81
N PRO A 58 -21.51 -3.52 4.00
CA PRO A 58 -21.18 -4.66 3.15
C PRO A 58 -21.59 -4.46 1.70
N VAL A 59 -22.74 -3.83 1.42
CA VAL A 59 -23.18 -3.54 0.04
C VAL A 59 -22.20 -2.62 -0.67
N ILE A 60 -21.80 -1.51 -0.03
CA ILE A 60 -20.81 -0.58 -0.60
C ILE A 60 -19.47 -1.30 -0.81
N THR A 61 -19.04 -2.10 0.16
CA THR A 61 -17.77 -2.83 0.09
C THR A 61 -17.80 -3.85 -1.06
N LEU A 62 -18.87 -4.62 -1.18
CA LEU A 62 -19.02 -5.61 -2.25
C LEU A 62 -19.06 -4.94 -3.62
N TYR A 63 -19.82 -3.85 -3.77
CA TYR A 63 -19.84 -3.05 -4.99
C TYR A 63 -18.44 -2.56 -5.34
N TRP A 64 -17.69 -2.03 -4.37
CA TRP A 64 -16.32 -1.56 -4.57
C TRP A 64 -15.38 -2.69 -5.00
N VAL A 65 -15.46 -3.87 -4.38
CA VAL A 65 -14.68 -5.05 -4.76
C VAL A 65 -15.01 -5.48 -6.19
N MET A 66 -16.29 -5.60 -6.53
CA MET A 66 -16.74 -5.96 -7.88
C MET A 66 -16.29 -4.94 -8.92
N HIS A 67 -16.37 -3.65 -8.61
CA HIS A 67 -15.91 -2.58 -9.48
C HIS A 67 -14.40 -2.68 -9.75
N ASN A 68 -13.58 -2.88 -8.71
CA ASN A 68 -12.14 -3.03 -8.86
C ASN A 68 -11.75 -4.28 -9.65
N ARG A 69 -12.43 -5.40 -9.41
CA ARG A 69 -12.26 -6.61 -10.21
C ARG A 69 -12.63 -6.38 -11.67
N GLY A 70 -13.71 -5.65 -11.94
CA GLY A 70 -14.12 -5.27 -13.29
C GLY A 70 -13.07 -4.40 -13.99
N ILE A 71 -12.48 -3.44 -13.29
CA ILE A 71 -11.35 -2.65 -13.82
C ILE A 71 -10.17 -3.57 -14.14
N TYR A 72 -9.80 -4.47 -13.23
CA TYR A 72 -8.69 -5.41 -13.43
C TYR A 72 -8.92 -6.34 -14.62
N ASN A 73 -10.12 -6.91 -14.76
CA ASN A 73 -10.46 -7.77 -15.89
C ASN A 73 -10.38 -7.02 -17.24
N ARG A 74 -10.76 -5.74 -17.27
CA ARG A 74 -10.72 -4.92 -18.48
C ARG A 74 -9.33 -4.39 -18.83
N LYS A 75 -8.54 -4.01 -17.82
CA LYS A 75 -7.25 -3.32 -18.01
C LYS A 75 -6.03 -4.21 -17.79
N GLY A 76 -6.22 -5.40 -17.23
CA GLY A 76 -5.16 -6.33 -16.87
C GLY A 76 -4.26 -5.83 -15.74
N PRO A 77 -3.11 -6.49 -15.53
CA PRO A 77 -2.09 -6.06 -14.57
C PRO A 77 -1.63 -4.63 -14.86
N ARG A 78 -1.42 -3.81 -13.81
CA ARG A 78 -0.88 -2.46 -13.97
C ARG A 78 0.55 -2.54 -14.51
N ARG A 79 0.75 -2.24 -15.79
CA ARG A 79 2.06 -2.29 -16.47
C ARG A 79 2.90 -1.01 -16.30
N GLN A 80 2.30 0.07 -15.79
CA GLN A 80 2.95 1.36 -15.58
C GLN A 80 3.13 1.67 -14.09
N VAL A 81 3.52 0.67 -13.29
CA VAL A 81 4.14 0.98 -12.00
C VAL A 81 5.55 1.43 -12.35
N GLN A 82 5.90 2.69 -12.06
CA GLN A 82 7.30 3.09 -12.13
C GLN A 82 8.06 2.14 -11.21
N VAL A 83 8.88 1.29 -11.80
CA VAL A 83 9.96 0.63 -11.07
C VAL A 83 10.83 1.77 -10.63
N VAL A 84 10.66 2.19 -9.39
CA VAL A 84 11.62 3.08 -8.77
C VAL A 84 12.88 2.24 -8.67
N ASP A 85 13.83 2.48 -9.57
CA ASP A 85 15.21 2.07 -9.34
C ASP A 85 15.63 2.80 -8.07
N ALA A 86 15.47 2.12 -6.94
CA ALA A 86 16.06 2.49 -5.68
C ALA A 86 17.39 1.73 -5.65
N PRO A 87 18.49 2.30 -6.17
CA PRO A 87 19.77 1.62 -6.13
C PRO A 87 20.12 1.47 -4.65
N TYR A 88 20.07 0.23 -4.15
CA TYR A 88 20.41 -0.10 -2.77
C TYR A 88 21.94 -0.08 -2.64
N MET A 89 22.52 1.12 -2.77
CA MET A 89 23.97 1.37 -2.77
C MET A 89 24.54 1.47 -1.37
N ARG A 90 23.69 1.77 -0.38
CA ARG A 90 24.06 1.83 1.03
C ARG A 90 23.01 1.12 1.87
N ASP A 91 23.48 0.40 2.88
CA ASP A 91 22.58 -0.19 3.85
C ASP A 91 22.06 0.85 4.85
N TRP A 92 21.22 0.41 5.79
CA TRP A 92 20.64 1.28 6.80
C TRP A 92 21.68 1.93 7.73
N ALA A 93 22.87 1.35 7.85
CA ALA A 93 23.99 1.87 8.64
C ALA A 93 24.90 2.78 7.80
N GLY A 94 24.56 3.05 6.54
CA GLY A 94 25.33 3.87 5.62
C GLY A 94 26.50 3.14 4.95
N ARG A 95 26.67 1.83 5.18
CA ARG A 95 27.76 1.06 4.60
C ARG A 95 27.52 0.80 3.11
N PRO A 96 28.52 0.96 2.24
CA PRO A 96 28.40 0.63 0.82
C PRO A 96 27.98 -0.83 0.63
N VAL A 97 27.00 -1.03 -0.24
CA VAL A 97 26.50 -2.34 -0.65
C VAL A 97 27.04 -2.65 -2.04
N ARG A 98 27.75 -3.77 -2.16
CA ARG A 98 28.24 -4.30 -3.43
C ARG A 98 27.43 -5.54 -3.79
N ALA A 99 26.65 -5.44 -4.86
CA ALA A 99 25.76 -6.48 -5.31
C ALA A 99 25.54 -6.37 -6.82
N ASP A 100 25.60 -7.51 -7.51
CA ASP A 100 24.99 -7.65 -8.84
C ASP A 100 23.54 -8.11 -8.64
N PHE A 101 22.61 -7.16 -8.52
CA PHE A 101 21.21 -7.47 -8.23
C PHE A 101 20.53 -8.26 -9.34
N ASP A 102 20.99 -8.15 -10.59
CA ASP A 102 20.45 -8.92 -11.70
C ASP A 102 20.86 -10.39 -11.62
N ALA A 103 22.12 -10.67 -11.30
CA ALA A 103 22.58 -12.03 -11.03
C ALA A 103 21.91 -12.62 -9.77
N LEU A 104 21.75 -11.82 -8.71
CA LEU A 104 21.11 -12.25 -7.46
C LEU A 104 19.63 -12.60 -7.64
N ARG A 105 18.90 -11.86 -8.47
CA ARG A 105 17.47 -12.10 -8.73
C ARG A 105 17.20 -13.50 -9.32
N GLN A 106 18.17 -14.06 -10.02
CA GLN A 106 18.09 -15.40 -10.62
C GLN A 106 18.74 -16.48 -9.74
N ALA A 107 19.39 -16.09 -8.64
CA ALA A 107 20.09 -17.00 -7.76
C ALA A 107 19.13 -17.76 -6.85
N ARG A 108 19.31 -19.09 -6.75
CA ARG A 108 18.56 -19.93 -5.79
C ARG A 108 19.01 -19.75 -4.34
N LEU A 109 20.23 -19.26 -4.13
CA LEU A 109 20.84 -19.03 -2.83
C LEU A 109 21.73 -17.79 -2.90
N ILE A 110 21.58 -16.91 -1.92
CA ILE A 110 22.34 -15.65 -1.80
C ILE A 110 23.13 -15.68 -0.49
N THR A 111 24.44 -15.45 -0.56
CA THR A 111 25.29 -15.30 0.61
C THR A 111 25.57 -13.82 0.85
N ILE A 112 25.37 -13.36 2.09
CA ILE A 112 25.62 -11.98 2.49
C ILE A 112 26.86 -11.96 3.39
N ARG A 113 27.94 -11.32 2.92
CA ARG A 113 29.10 -11.01 3.75
C ARG A 113 28.94 -9.58 4.27
N SER A 114 28.86 -9.44 5.58
CA SER A 114 28.76 -8.12 6.24
C SER A 114 30.03 -7.87 7.02
N THR A 115 30.82 -6.88 6.60
CA THR A 115 31.99 -6.40 7.34
C THR A 115 31.65 -5.07 8.04
N ALA A 116 32.62 -4.51 8.76
CA ALA A 116 32.49 -3.18 9.35
C ALA A 116 32.32 -2.10 8.26
N ASP A 117 33.01 -2.26 7.13
CA ASP A 117 33.14 -1.23 6.10
C ASP A 117 32.19 -1.41 4.93
N GLU A 118 31.77 -2.64 4.60
CA GLU A 118 30.92 -2.89 3.43
C GLU A 118 30.02 -4.13 3.59
N LYS A 119 29.05 -4.23 2.69
CA LYS A 119 28.14 -5.38 2.60
C LYS A 119 28.16 -5.96 1.19
N LEU A 120 28.66 -7.19 1.04
CA LEU A 120 28.69 -7.92 -0.22
C LEU A 120 27.56 -8.93 -0.31
N PHE A 121 26.88 -8.97 -1.46
CA PHE A 121 25.89 -9.99 -1.80
C PHE A 121 26.40 -10.83 -2.97
N LEU A 122 26.51 -12.14 -2.77
CA LEU A 122 27.09 -13.08 -3.73
C LEU A 122 26.08 -14.17 -4.12
N ALA A 123 25.90 -14.37 -5.44
CA ALA A 123 25.14 -15.48 -6.00
C ALA A 123 26.05 -16.73 -6.06
N ARG A 124 25.91 -17.63 -5.08
CA ARG A 124 26.76 -18.82 -4.85
C ARG A 124 28.24 -18.49 -4.54
N PRO A 125 28.85 -19.09 -3.50
CA PRO A 125 30.26 -18.88 -3.24
C PRO A 125 31.13 -19.75 -4.15
N GLU A 126 32.06 -19.14 -4.90
CA GLU A 126 33.37 -19.76 -5.13
C GLU A 126 34.17 -19.56 -3.85
N SER A 127 34.40 -20.63 -3.08
CA SER A 127 35.15 -20.66 -1.82
C SER A 127 34.65 -19.69 -0.72
N VAL A 128 33.76 -20.20 0.14
CA VAL A 128 33.75 -19.75 1.54
C VAL A 128 34.76 -20.66 2.22
N GLU A 129 35.97 -20.15 2.49
CA GLU A 129 36.79 -20.77 3.52
C GLU A 129 35.95 -20.80 4.81
N PRO A 130 35.82 -21.97 5.46
CA PRO A 130 35.09 -22.05 6.72
C PRO A 130 35.75 -21.11 7.72
N TYR A 131 34.93 -20.32 8.40
CA TYR A 131 35.35 -19.47 9.50
C TYR A 131 36.17 -20.32 10.51
N PRO A 132 37.42 -19.95 10.84
CA PRO A 132 38.22 -20.78 11.74
C PRO A 132 37.52 -20.87 13.10
N GLU A 133 37.26 -22.11 13.56
CA GLU A 133 36.63 -22.42 14.85
C GLU A 133 37.40 -21.89 16.08
N ALA A 134 38.55 -21.25 15.90
CA ALA A 134 39.42 -20.80 16.99
C ALA A 134 38.96 -19.51 17.69
N ALA A 135 37.89 -18.84 17.25
CA ALA A 135 37.48 -17.53 17.79
C ALA A 135 36.54 -17.59 19.03
N TRP A 136 36.24 -18.78 19.57
CA TRP A 136 35.31 -18.94 20.71
C TRP A 136 35.87 -19.73 21.90
N ARG A 137 37.19 -19.91 22.01
CA ARG A 137 37.82 -20.40 23.25
C ARG A 137 38.51 -19.28 24.01
#